data_AF-A0A965GFK1-F1
#
_entry.id   AF-A0A965GFK1-F1
#
_cell.length_a   1.000
_cell.length_b   1.000
_cell.length_c   1.000
_cell.angle_alpha   90.00
_cell.angle_beta   90.00
_cell.angle_gamma   90.00
#
_symmetry.space_group_name_H-M   'P 1'
#
loop_
_entity.id
_entity.type
_entity.pdbx_description
1 polymer ?
#
loop_
_entity_poly.entity_id
_entity_poly.type
_entity_poly.pdbx_seq_one_letter_code
_entity_poly.pdbx_strand_id
1 'polypeptide(L)'
;MSTTDPANLPNPFKGFHIRTEERSPTDELRIQIAEELRVVVDELLATSAPVEELERTRVIIDQAVSLLKSRPHSNDYEGPAEGSLAPMNSFLDRSPIIGAINPLSVPMRMDIEGDGGSESTVVGHATFPAAYEGPPGCVHGGFIAAYFDEVLGMAQSLSGNPGMTVNL
;
A
#
# COMPACT_ATOMS: atom_id res chain seq x y z
N MET A 1 -25.89 -9.96 -12.32
CA MET A 1 -25.26 -8.78 -12.96
C MET A 1 -23.82 -9.16 -13.27
N SER A 2 -23.40 -8.87 -14.49
CA SER A 2 -22.33 -9.56 -15.24
C SER A 2 -20.95 -9.51 -14.56
N THR A 3 -20.37 -10.68 -14.30
CA THR A 3 -18.95 -10.88 -14.02
C THR A 3 -18.17 -10.67 -15.32
N THR A 4 -17.54 -9.51 -15.48
CA THR A 4 -16.68 -9.26 -16.64
C THR A 4 -15.37 -10.01 -16.44
N ASP A 5 -15.04 -10.89 -17.38
CA ASP A 5 -13.77 -11.61 -17.43
C ASP A 5 -12.62 -10.59 -17.60
N PRO A 6 -11.64 -10.52 -16.66
CA PRO A 6 -10.52 -9.59 -16.75
C PRO A 6 -9.64 -9.81 -17.99
N ALA A 7 -9.75 -10.96 -18.66
CA ALA A 7 -8.99 -11.26 -19.88
C ALA A 7 -9.51 -10.54 -21.15
N ASN A 8 -10.67 -9.88 -21.11
CA ASN A 8 -11.30 -9.29 -22.30
C ASN A 8 -11.35 -7.74 -22.28
N LEU A 9 -10.40 -7.13 -21.58
CA LEU A 9 -10.31 -5.69 -21.45
C LEU A 9 -9.55 -5.10 -22.67
N PRO A 10 -10.09 -4.08 -23.38
CA PRO A 10 -9.44 -3.48 -24.54
C PRO A 10 -8.12 -2.75 -24.23
N ASN A 11 -7.76 -2.65 -22.96
CA ASN A 11 -6.55 -2.04 -22.45
C ASN A 11 -5.80 -3.06 -21.56
N PRO A 12 -4.58 -3.49 -21.92
CA PRO A 12 -3.82 -4.50 -21.16
C PRO A 12 -3.37 -4.00 -19.77
N PHE A 13 -3.50 -2.71 -19.49
CA PHE A 13 -3.20 -2.08 -18.20
C PHE A 13 -4.46 -1.88 -17.34
N LYS A 14 -5.64 -2.21 -17.86
CA LYS A 14 -6.89 -2.17 -17.09
C LYS A 14 -6.87 -3.30 -16.08
N GLY A 15 -6.40 -2.99 -14.87
CA GLY A 15 -6.10 -3.98 -13.84
C GLY A 15 -4.70 -3.86 -13.25
N PHE A 16 -3.89 -2.88 -13.68
CA PHE A 16 -2.54 -2.65 -13.15
C PHE A 16 -2.53 -2.44 -11.62
N HIS A 17 -3.58 -1.83 -11.08
CA HIS A 17 -3.77 -1.64 -9.63
C HIS A 17 -4.77 -2.61 -9.00
N ILE A 18 -5.13 -3.67 -9.71
CA ILE A 18 -6.07 -4.69 -9.26
C ILE A 18 -5.30 -6.00 -9.14
N ARG A 19 -5.20 -6.52 -7.92
CA ARG A 19 -4.62 -7.84 -7.70
C ARG A 19 -5.44 -8.89 -8.45
N THR A 20 -4.77 -9.74 -9.23
CA THR A 20 -5.40 -10.76 -10.08
C THR A 20 -5.36 -12.17 -9.49
N GLU A 21 -4.55 -12.39 -8.44
CA GLU A 21 -4.45 -13.66 -7.71
C GLU A 21 -4.98 -13.53 -6.28
N GLU A 22 -5.40 -14.64 -5.67
CA GLU A 22 -5.76 -14.67 -4.26
C GLU A 22 -4.53 -14.43 -3.35
N ARG A 23 -4.78 -14.01 -2.11
CA ARG A 23 -3.73 -13.87 -1.10
C ARG A 23 -3.34 -15.25 -0.61
N SER A 24 -2.03 -15.50 -0.49
CA SER A 24 -1.59 -16.72 0.18
C SER A 24 -1.83 -16.59 1.70
N PRO A 25 -1.91 -17.72 2.44
CA PRO A 25 -1.97 -17.67 3.91
C PRO A 25 -0.79 -16.90 4.54
N THR A 26 0.35 -16.86 3.85
CA THR A 26 1.51 -16.06 4.30
C THR A 26 1.26 -14.56 4.11
N ASP A 27 0.64 -14.16 3.00
CA ASP A 27 0.30 -12.76 2.74
C ASP A 27 -0.75 -12.26 3.72
N GLU A 28 -1.77 -13.07 4.02
CA GLU A 28 -2.80 -12.72 5.01
C GLU A 28 -2.19 -12.48 6.40
N LEU A 29 -1.30 -13.36 6.86
CA LEU A 29 -0.60 -13.17 8.13
C LEU A 29 0.30 -11.92 8.12
N ARG A 30 0.97 -11.62 7.00
CA ARG A 30 1.76 -10.38 6.88
C ARG A 30 0.89 -9.13 6.92
N ILE A 31 -0.30 -9.17 6.33
CA ILE A 31 -1.25 -8.05 6.36
C ILE A 31 -1.72 -7.83 7.80
N GLN A 32 -2.09 -8.89 8.52
CA GLN A 32 -2.50 -8.80 9.92
C GLN A 32 -1.39 -8.18 10.78
N ILE A 33 -0.15 -8.64 10.63
CA ILE A 33 1.01 -8.05 11.32
C ILE A 33 1.19 -6.57 10.92
N ALA A 34 1.03 -6.21 9.65
CA ALA A 34 1.13 -4.83 9.21
C ALA A 34 0.02 -3.94 9.81
N GLU A 35 -1.20 -4.44 9.93
CA GLU A 35 -2.32 -3.77 10.63
C GLU A 35 -2.01 -3.54 12.11
N GLU A 36 -1.50 -4.56 12.81
CA GLU A 36 -1.07 -4.44 14.21
C GLU A 36 0.06 -3.41 14.36
N LEU A 37 1.03 -3.41 13.45
CA LEU A 37 2.13 -2.45 13.47
C LEU A 37 1.66 -1.00 13.23
N ARG A 38 0.67 -0.78 12.37
CA ARG A 38 0.07 0.56 12.19
C ARG A 38 -0.53 1.07 13.49
N VAL A 39 -1.27 0.22 14.20
CA VAL A 39 -1.84 0.56 15.53
C VAL A 39 -0.74 0.84 16.55
N VAL A 40 0.32 0.02 16.59
CA VAL A 40 1.47 0.25 17.48
C VAL A 40 2.14 1.60 17.21
N VAL A 41 2.29 2.00 15.95
CA VAL A 41 2.86 3.30 15.58
C VAL A 41 1.98 4.45 16.10
N ASP A 42 0.68 4.37 15.89
CA ASP A 42 -0.26 5.41 16.37
C ASP A 42 -0.28 5.50 17.91
N GLU A 43 -0.37 4.36 18.61
CA GLU A 43 -0.37 4.32 20.06
C GLU A 43 0.95 4.80 20.67
N LEU A 44 2.09 4.46 20.06
CA LEU A 44 3.41 4.90 20.55
C LEU A 44 3.54 6.43 20.55
N LEU A 45 2.90 7.11 19.59
CA LEU A 45 2.95 8.58 19.49
C LEU A 45 2.05 9.27 20.53
N ALA A 46 1.01 8.58 21.04
CA ALA A 46 -0.03 9.18 21.87
C ALA A 46 -0.02 8.70 23.34
N THR A 47 0.56 7.55 23.62
CA THR A 47 0.44 6.89 24.92
C THR A 47 1.07 7.68 26.07
N SER A 48 0.46 7.60 27.25
CA SER A 48 0.99 8.10 28.51
C SER A 48 1.54 6.99 29.41
N ALA A 49 1.83 5.80 28.85
CA ALA A 49 2.30 4.65 29.60
C ALA A 49 3.59 4.95 30.38
N PRO A 50 3.72 4.43 31.62
CA PRO A 50 4.94 4.61 32.41
C PRO A 50 6.11 3.80 31.83
N VAL A 51 7.33 4.13 32.26
CA VAL A 51 8.58 3.54 31.74
C VAL A 51 8.56 2.01 31.85
N GLU A 52 8.05 1.46 32.94
CA GLU A 52 8.00 0.01 33.17
C GLU A 52 7.13 -0.72 32.14
N GLU A 53 6.07 -0.08 31.65
CA GLU A 53 5.22 -0.64 30.59
C GLU A 53 5.88 -0.51 29.22
N LEU A 54 6.53 0.63 28.95
CA LEU A 54 7.30 0.83 27.70
C LEU A 54 8.47 -0.16 27.58
N GLU A 55 9.16 -0.48 28.69
CA GLU A 55 10.21 -1.50 28.73
C GLU A 55 9.67 -2.89 28.38
N ARG A 56 8.50 -3.27 28.93
CA ARG A 56 7.84 -4.54 28.59
C ARG A 56 7.44 -4.59 27.12
N THR A 57 6.84 -3.52 26.60
CA THR A 57 6.48 -3.40 25.19
C THR A 57 7.70 -3.54 24.29
N ARG A 58 8.82 -2.88 24.63
CA ARG A 58 10.08 -3.01 23.90
C ARG A 58 10.57 -4.46 23.86
N VAL A 59 10.51 -5.20 24.97
CA VAL A 59 10.91 -6.61 25.01
C VAL A 59 10.04 -7.47 24.10
N ILE A 60 8.73 -7.24 24.07
CA ILE A 60 7.80 -7.97 23.20
C ILE A 60 8.11 -7.70 21.72
N ILE A 61 8.31 -6.43 21.36
CA ILE A 61 8.69 -6.03 19.99
C ILE A 61 10.04 -6.67 19.60
N ASP A 62 11.02 -6.68 20.49
CA ASP A 62 12.33 -7.30 20.23
C ASP A 62 12.24 -8.82 19.99
N GLN A 63 11.35 -9.51 20.71
CA GLN A 63 11.05 -10.92 20.47
C GLN A 63 10.41 -11.13 19.10
N ALA A 64 9.43 -10.30 18.72
CA ALA A 64 8.80 -10.35 17.40
C ALA A 64 9.81 -10.10 16.26
N VAL A 65 10.68 -9.09 16.42
CA VAL A 65 11.77 -8.79 15.48
C VAL A 65 12.73 -9.96 15.35
N SER A 66 13.08 -10.61 16.46
CA SER A 66 13.95 -11.79 16.47
C SER A 66 13.33 -12.97 15.70
N LEU A 67 12.02 -13.18 15.80
CA LEU A 67 11.30 -14.20 15.03
C LEU A 67 11.35 -13.90 13.52
N LEU A 68 11.09 -12.66 13.11
CA LEU A 68 11.16 -12.25 11.71
C LEU A 68 12.57 -12.41 11.14
N LYS A 69 13.61 -12.08 11.94
CA LYS A 69 15.02 -12.19 11.55
C LYS A 69 15.57 -13.62 11.50
N SER A 70 14.84 -14.61 12.01
CA SER A 70 15.35 -15.97 12.24
C SER A 70 15.64 -16.78 10.96
N ARG A 71 15.18 -16.33 9.79
CA ARG A 71 15.36 -17.01 8.50
C ARG A 71 16.08 -16.09 7.50
N PRO A 72 16.72 -16.64 6.44
CA PRO A 72 17.31 -15.83 5.38
C PRO A 72 16.30 -14.85 4.77
N HIS A 73 16.73 -13.61 4.54
CA HIS A 73 15.95 -12.59 3.84
C HIS A 73 16.52 -12.46 2.43
N SER A 74 15.69 -12.51 1.39
CA SER A 74 16.07 -12.00 0.08
C SER A 74 15.56 -10.57 -0.05
N ASN A 75 16.50 -9.63 -0.15
CA ASN A 75 16.21 -8.29 -0.69
C ASN A 75 16.43 -8.24 -2.21
N ASP A 76 16.82 -9.38 -2.79
CA ASP A 76 17.05 -9.54 -4.22
C ASP A 76 15.69 -9.49 -4.93
N TYR A 77 15.41 -8.35 -5.52
CA TYR A 77 14.31 -8.19 -6.45
C TYR A 77 14.76 -8.72 -7.81
N GLU A 78 14.37 -9.95 -8.15
CA GLU A 78 14.64 -10.56 -9.46
C GLU A 78 13.65 -10.11 -10.57
N GLY A 79 12.99 -8.96 -10.37
CA GLY A 79 12.04 -8.39 -11.32
C GLY A 79 12.56 -7.12 -12.03
N PRO A 80 11.91 -6.68 -13.11
CA PRO A 80 12.20 -5.38 -13.73
C PRO A 80 11.85 -4.23 -12.78
N ALA A 81 12.73 -3.22 -12.66
CA ALA A 81 12.53 -2.05 -11.79
C ALA A 81 11.24 -1.26 -12.10
N GLU A 82 10.69 -1.46 -13.30
CA GLU A 82 9.39 -0.95 -13.71
C GLU A 82 8.28 -1.86 -13.16
N GLY A 83 7.50 -1.37 -12.20
CA GLY A 83 6.40 -2.13 -11.58
C GLY A 83 5.35 -2.65 -12.57
N SER A 84 5.25 -2.02 -13.76
CA SER A 84 4.43 -2.43 -14.91
C SER A 84 4.88 -3.74 -15.57
N LEU A 85 6.14 -4.16 -15.37
CA LEU A 85 6.76 -5.29 -16.06
C LEU A 85 7.01 -6.51 -15.14
N ALA A 86 6.85 -6.37 -13.83
CA ALA A 86 7.08 -7.45 -12.87
C ALA A 86 5.82 -8.29 -12.61
N PRO A 87 5.93 -9.52 -12.04
CA PRO A 87 4.76 -10.23 -11.52
C PRO A 87 4.01 -9.33 -10.54
N MET A 88 2.85 -8.83 -10.99
CA MET A 88 2.11 -7.67 -10.47
C MET A 88 1.84 -7.74 -8.94
N ASN A 89 1.71 -8.96 -8.42
CA ASN A 89 1.19 -9.22 -7.07
C ASN A 89 2.19 -8.94 -5.93
N SER A 90 3.51 -9.05 -6.18
CA SER A 90 4.53 -8.79 -5.15
C SER A 90 4.85 -7.30 -4.99
N PHE A 91 4.67 -6.51 -6.05
CA PHE A 91 5.00 -5.09 -6.08
C PHE A 91 3.94 -4.23 -5.36
N LEU A 92 2.65 -4.41 -5.72
CA LEU A 92 1.56 -3.62 -5.15
C LEU A 92 1.45 -3.80 -3.64
N ASP A 93 1.51 -5.04 -3.15
CA ASP A 93 1.40 -5.36 -1.73
C ASP A 93 2.51 -4.73 -0.87
N ARG A 94 3.68 -4.48 -1.47
CA ARG A 94 4.85 -3.86 -0.81
C ARG A 94 4.87 -2.33 -0.93
N SER A 95 4.00 -1.74 -1.76
CA SER A 95 3.95 -0.29 -1.98
C SER A 95 3.83 0.45 -0.64
N PRO A 96 4.58 1.53 -0.42
CA PRO A 96 4.43 2.37 0.75
C PRO A 96 3.14 3.20 0.74
N ILE A 97 2.36 3.17 -0.34
CA ILE A 97 1.11 3.95 -0.48
C ILE A 97 -0.11 3.02 -0.38
N ILE A 98 -0.17 1.98 -1.21
CA ILE A 98 -1.34 1.08 -1.29
C ILE A 98 -1.06 -0.33 -0.77
N GLY A 99 0.18 -0.62 -0.40
CA GLY A 99 0.61 -1.99 -0.10
C GLY A 99 0.11 -2.51 1.22
N ALA A 100 -0.71 -3.55 1.19
CA ALA A 100 -1.33 -4.11 2.37
C ALA A 100 -0.33 -4.67 3.40
N ILE A 101 0.81 -5.23 2.95
CA ILE A 101 1.84 -5.79 3.84
C ILE A 101 2.86 -4.74 4.31
N ASN A 102 2.81 -3.51 3.79
CA ASN A 102 3.70 -2.46 4.21
C ASN A 102 3.07 -1.66 5.37
N PRO A 103 3.61 -1.72 6.60
CA PRO A 103 3.02 -0.97 7.73
C PRO A 103 3.17 0.55 7.59
N LEU A 104 3.97 1.05 6.64
CA LEU A 104 4.06 2.48 6.32
C LEU A 104 2.94 2.96 5.39
N SER A 105 2.15 2.05 4.82
CA SER A 105 1.02 2.44 3.98
C SER A 105 -0.19 2.79 4.84
N VAL A 106 -0.91 3.82 4.42
CA VAL A 106 -2.33 4.02 4.72
C VAL A 106 -3.11 3.38 3.57
N PRO A 107 -3.78 2.24 3.76
CA PRO A 107 -4.50 1.59 2.67
C PRO A 107 -5.52 2.54 2.03
N MET A 108 -5.28 2.90 0.78
CA MET A 108 -6.20 3.72 -0.02
C MET A 108 -7.12 2.82 -0.83
N ARG A 109 -8.43 3.00 -0.67
CA ARG A 109 -9.44 2.38 -1.53
C ARG A 109 -9.58 3.23 -2.79
N MET A 110 -9.33 2.64 -3.95
CA MET A 110 -9.50 3.31 -5.25
C MET A 110 -10.75 2.78 -5.95
N ASP A 111 -11.59 3.70 -6.41
CA ASP A 111 -12.75 3.43 -7.26
C ASP A 111 -12.53 4.02 -8.64
N ILE A 112 -13.15 3.38 -9.65
CA ILE A 112 -13.22 3.92 -11.00
C ILE A 112 -14.67 4.26 -11.29
N GLU A 113 -14.94 5.53 -11.55
CA GLU A 113 -16.24 6.00 -12.01
C GLU A 113 -16.22 6.09 -13.53
N GLY A 114 -16.97 5.20 -14.19
CA GLY A 114 -17.05 5.10 -15.65
C GLY A 114 -16.97 3.67 -16.15
N ASP A 115 -16.64 3.50 -17.43
CA ASP A 115 -16.46 2.19 -18.07
C ASP A 115 -15.03 1.63 -17.92
N GLY A 116 -14.15 2.38 -17.25
CA GLY A 116 -12.72 2.10 -17.11
C GLY A 116 -11.91 2.32 -18.39
N GLY A 117 -12.39 3.18 -19.30
CA GLY A 117 -11.64 3.75 -20.43
C GLY A 117 -11.04 5.13 -20.11
N SER A 118 -10.56 5.83 -21.15
CA SER A 118 -9.85 7.12 -21.02
C SER A 118 -10.65 8.25 -20.38
N GLU A 119 -11.98 8.19 -20.46
CA GLU A 119 -12.89 9.20 -19.91
C GLU A 119 -13.33 8.90 -18.47
N SER A 120 -12.83 7.81 -17.87
CA SER A 120 -13.20 7.43 -16.50
C SER A 120 -12.45 8.28 -15.47
N THR A 121 -13.09 8.49 -14.32
CA THR A 121 -12.48 9.18 -13.18
C THR A 121 -11.98 8.15 -12.16
N VAL A 122 -10.79 8.37 -11.60
CA VAL A 122 -10.28 7.59 -10.48
C VAL A 122 -10.51 8.37 -9.19
N VAL A 123 -11.12 7.74 -8.19
CA VAL A 123 -11.38 8.33 -6.87
C VAL A 123 -10.63 7.54 -5.81
N GLY A 124 -9.73 8.20 -5.08
CA GLY A 124 -8.99 7.63 -3.96
C GLY A 124 -9.60 8.01 -2.61
N HIS A 125 -9.84 7.04 -1.74
CA HIS A 125 -10.28 7.22 -0.37
C HIS A 125 -9.23 6.70 0.60
N ALA A 126 -8.66 7.58 1.42
CA ALA A 126 -7.72 7.24 2.48
C ALA A 126 -8.05 8.03 3.76
N THR A 127 -7.89 7.38 4.91
CA THR A 127 -8.03 8.02 6.23
C THR A 127 -6.67 7.96 6.91
N PHE A 128 -6.03 9.12 7.05
CA PHE A 128 -4.69 9.22 7.64
C PHE A 128 -4.78 9.35 9.16
N PRO A 129 -4.12 8.46 9.93
CA PRO A 129 -4.01 8.64 11.37
C PRO A 129 -2.93 9.67 11.74
N ALA A 130 -2.81 9.94 13.04
CA ALA A 130 -1.91 10.97 13.57
C ALA A 130 -0.43 10.73 13.23
N ALA A 131 -0.02 9.49 12.96
CA ALA A 131 1.33 9.18 12.51
C ALA A 131 1.75 9.87 11.19
N TYR A 132 0.79 10.37 10.41
CA TYR A 132 1.03 11.03 9.11
C TYR A 132 0.81 12.55 9.18
N GLU A 133 0.68 13.10 10.39
CA GLU A 133 0.47 14.51 10.65
C GLU A 133 1.70 15.35 10.26
N GLY A 134 1.46 16.53 9.68
CA GLY A 134 2.49 17.54 9.43
C GLY A 134 2.26 18.74 10.32
N PRO A 135 1.41 19.71 9.91
CA PRO A 135 0.89 20.72 10.83
C PRO A 135 -0.13 20.13 11.82
N PRO A 136 -0.35 20.76 12.99
CA PRO A 136 -1.34 20.33 13.97
C PRO A 136 -2.73 20.05 13.36
N GLY A 137 -3.20 18.81 13.46
CA GLY A 137 -4.49 18.32 12.97
C GLY A 137 -4.60 18.18 11.44
N CYS A 138 -3.49 18.25 10.70
CA CYS A 138 -3.46 18.18 9.24
C CYS A 138 -2.49 17.10 8.75
N VAL A 139 -2.87 16.36 7.70
CA VAL A 139 -1.96 15.42 7.04
C VAL A 139 -0.77 16.18 6.45
N HIS A 140 0.43 15.62 6.59
CA HIS A 140 1.63 16.20 5.99
C HIS A 140 1.49 16.24 4.47
N GLY A 141 1.73 17.41 3.86
CA GLY A 141 1.54 17.63 2.43
C GLY A 141 2.34 16.68 1.53
N GLY A 142 3.49 16.20 2.00
CA GLY A 142 4.28 15.18 1.30
C GLY A 142 3.56 13.83 1.15
N PHE A 143 2.77 13.39 2.15
CA PHE A 143 1.97 12.18 2.01
C PHE A 143 0.80 12.42 1.07
N ILE A 144 0.12 13.57 1.17
CA ILE A 144 -0.95 13.92 0.22
C ILE A 144 -0.43 13.87 -1.22
N ALA A 145 0.72 14.50 -1.49
CA ALA A 145 1.35 14.46 -2.81
C ALA A 145 1.65 13.04 -3.27
N ALA A 146 2.26 12.22 -2.42
CA ALA A 146 2.58 10.83 -2.74
C ALA A 146 1.33 9.97 -3.04
N TYR A 147 0.21 10.21 -2.35
CA TYR A 147 -1.04 9.52 -2.63
C TYR A 147 -1.69 9.98 -3.93
N PHE A 148 -1.56 11.26 -4.28
CA PHE A 148 -1.99 11.75 -5.59
C PHE A 148 -1.15 11.16 -6.72
N ASP A 149 0.16 10.97 -6.55
CA ASP A 149 1.01 10.30 -7.55
C ASP A 149 0.46 8.89 -7.89
N GLU A 150 0.05 8.12 -6.88
CA GLU A 150 -0.55 6.80 -7.08
C GLU A 150 -1.90 6.85 -7.81
N VAL A 151 -2.78 7.80 -7.44
CA VAL A 151 -4.08 8.02 -8.11
C VAL A 151 -3.87 8.44 -9.57
N LEU A 152 -2.91 9.33 -9.83
CA LEU A 152 -2.58 9.77 -11.19
C LEU A 152 -1.97 8.65 -12.02
N GLY A 153 -1.13 7.79 -11.41
CA GLY A 153 -0.64 6.57 -12.04
C GLY A 153 -1.77 5.65 -12.47
N MET A 154 -2.79 5.48 -11.62
CA MET A 154 -4.00 4.72 -11.97
C MET A 154 -4.74 5.33 -13.15
N ALA A 155 -5.02 6.63 -13.07
CA ALA A 155 -5.76 7.35 -14.10
C ALA A 155 -5.03 7.26 -15.45
N GLN A 156 -3.70 7.41 -15.45
CA GLN A 156 -2.88 7.26 -16.65
C GLN A 156 -2.95 5.84 -17.22
N SER A 157 -2.97 4.81 -16.38
CA SER A 157 -3.12 3.42 -16.83
C SER A 157 -4.43 3.20 -17.62
N LEU A 158 -5.51 3.89 -17.26
CA LEU A 158 -6.81 3.77 -17.94
C LEU A 158 -6.80 4.31 -19.38
N SER A 159 -5.87 5.22 -19.70
CA SER A 159 -5.66 5.75 -21.06
C SER A 159 -5.10 4.72 -22.06
N GLY A 160 -4.61 3.58 -21.58
CA GLY A 160 -3.91 2.57 -22.39
C GLY A 160 -2.44 2.89 -22.67
N ASN A 161 -1.93 4.02 -22.17
CA ASN A 161 -0.55 4.45 -22.34
C ASN A 161 0.08 4.73 -20.96
N PRO A 162 0.60 3.72 -20.23
CA PRO A 162 1.29 3.96 -18.97
C PRO A 162 2.54 4.82 -19.21
N GLY A 163 2.90 5.62 -18.21
CA GLY A 163 4.05 6.51 -18.28
C GLY A 163 4.66 6.70 -16.90
N MET A 164 5.96 6.96 -16.88
CA MET A 164 6.68 7.31 -15.66
C MET A 164 6.35 8.75 -15.24
N THR A 165 6.25 8.99 -13.93
CA THR A 165 6.11 10.34 -13.38
C THR A 165 7.31 11.19 -13.78
N VAL A 166 7.07 12.36 -14.40
CA VAL A 166 8.11 13.34 -14.75
C VAL A 166 7.98 14.59 -13.87
N ASN A 167 6.77 15.01 -13.58
CA ASN A 167 6.45 16.13 -12.71
C ASN A 167 5.14 15.82 -11.95
N LEU A 168 5.08 16.31 -10.71
CA LEU A 168 3.96 16.21 -9.80
C LEU A 168 3.65 17.59 -9.23
#